data_AF-A0A151M3K3-F1
#
_entry.id   AF-A0A151M3K3-F1
#
_cell.length_a   1.000
_cell.length_b   1.000
_cell.length_c   1.000
_cell.angle_alpha   90.00
_cell.angle_beta   90.00
_cell.angle_gamma   90.00
#
_symmetry.space_group_name_H-M   'P 1'
#
loop_
_entity.id
_entity.type
_entity.pdbx_description
1 polymer ?
#
loop_
_entity_poly.entity_id
_entity_poly.type
_entity_poly.pdbx_seq_one_letter_code
_entity_poly.pdbx_strand_id
1 'polypeptide(L)' 'MFQLVRDDPGAWQPAACMNFALAFLDFLSHVVTQDDPRLVTLFAWEPGCHVSWTRHRDSDYNFLPTWSLSS' A
#
# COMPACT_ATOMS: atom_id res chain seq x y z
N MET A 1 18.81 29.11 -18.52
CA MET A 1 17.88 28.35 -19.38
C MET A 1 17.75 26.97 -18.77
N PHE A 2 16.65 26.68 -18.06
CA PHE A 2 16.43 25.39 -17.38
C PHE A 2 15.96 24.36 -18.42
N GLN A 3 16.89 23.75 -19.14
CA GLN A 3 16.57 22.53 -19.89
C GLN A 3 16.38 21.40 -18.90
N LEU A 4 15.11 21.23 -18.51
CA LEU A 4 14.44 19.96 -18.25
C LEU A 4 15.37 18.77 -17.95
N VAL A 5 15.56 18.54 -16.64
CA VAL A 5 15.89 17.24 -16.04
C VAL A 5 14.70 16.28 -16.28
N ARG A 6 14.29 16.09 -17.53
CA ARG A 6 13.20 15.16 -17.92
C ARG A 6 13.74 13.89 -18.54
N ASP A 7 14.97 13.92 -19.05
CA ASP A 7 15.55 12.83 -19.84
C ASP A 7 16.87 12.30 -19.23
N ASP A 8 17.07 12.43 -17.92
CA ASP A 8 18.14 11.68 -17.24
C ASP A 8 17.71 10.20 -17.16
N PRO A 9 18.41 9.26 -17.80
CA PRO A 9 18.05 7.85 -17.81
C PRO A 9 17.98 7.23 -16.40
N GLY A 10 18.66 7.82 -15.41
CA GLY A 10 18.63 7.39 -14.01
C GLY A 10 17.58 8.11 -13.15
N ALA A 11 16.86 9.10 -13.68
CA ALA A 11 15.90 9.85 -12.90
C ALA A 11 14.62 9.05 -12.62
N TRP A 12 14.07 9.27 -11.43
CA TRP A 12 12.76 8.78 -11.06
C TRP A 12 11.69 9.44 -11.93
N GLN A 13 10.67 8.65 -12.30
CA GLN A 13 9.57 9.13 -13.13
C GLN A 13 8.31 9.28 -12.26
N PRO A 14 7.77 10.50 -12.08
CA PRO A 14 6.58 10.71 -11.26
C PRO A 14 5.38 9.84 -11.69
N ALA A 15 5.21 9.64 -13.00
CA ALA A 15 4.15 8.81 -13.55
C ALA A 15 4.31 7.33 -13.14
N ALA A 16 5.52 6.79 -13.09
CA ALA A 16 5.77 5.42 -12.66
C ALA A 16 5.36 5.23 -11.19
N CYS A 17 5.69 6.20 -10.32
CA CYS A 17 5.29 6.18 -8.91
C CYS A 17 3.76 6.19 -8.76
N MET A 18 3.08 7.09 -9.47
CA MET A 18 1.62 7.21 -9.39
C MET A 18 0.89 6.00 -9.99
N ASN A 19 1.39 5.45 -11.08
CA ASN A 19 0.82 4.23 -11.68
C ASN A 19 0.96 3.03 -10.74
N PHE A 20 2.11 2.90 -10.08
CA PHE A 20 2.29 1.87 -9.04
C PHE A 20 1.31 2.07 -7.88
N ALA A 21 1.18 3.30 -7.36
CA ALA A 21 0.25 3.59 -6.27
C ALA A 21 -1.20 3.25 -6.63
N LEU A 22 -1.65 3.61 -7.83
CA LEU A 22 -2.99 3.27 -8.32
C LEU A 22 -3.19 1.76 -8.45
N ALA A 23 -2.24 1.05 -9.07
CA ALA A 23 -2.31 -0.40 -9.20
C ALA A 23 -2.29 -1.10 -7.83
N PHE A 24 -1.55 -0.56 -6.87
CA PHE A 24 -1.52 -1.10 -5.51
C PHE A 24 -2.84 -0.88 -4.78
N LEU A 25 -3.44 0.31 -4.86
CA LEU A 25 -4.77 0.59 -4.27
C LEU A 25 -5.86 -0.30 -4.89
N ASP A 26 -5.83 -0.49 -6.21
CA ASP A 26 -6.74 -1.41 -6.89
C ASP A 26 -6.55 -2.85 -6.38
N PHE A 27 -5.30 -3.30 -6.26
CA PHE A 27 -4.98 -4.60 -5.68
C PHE A 27 -5.49 -4.76 -4.23
N LEU A 28 -5.34 -3.72 -3.39
CA LEU A 28 -5.87 -3.74 -2.01
C LEU A 28 -7.38 -4.01 -2.00
N SER A 29 -8.14 -3.39 -2.90
CA SER A 29 -9.60 -3.58 -2.99
C SER A 29 -10.00 -5.04 -3.29
N HIS A 30 -9.14 -5.79 -3.97
CA HIS A 30 -9.37 -7.20 -4.30
C HIS A 30 -8.90 -8.17 -3.21
N VAL A 31 -7.96 -7.76 -2.34
CA VAL A 31 -7.37 -8.62 -1.29
C VAL A 31 -8.02 -8.42 0.07
N VAL A 32 -8.35 -7.17 0.42
CA VAL A 32 -8.98 -6.78 1.69
C VAL A 32 -10.51 -6.80 1.51
N THR A 33 -11.06 -8.01 1.36
CA THR A 33 -12.48 -8.21 1.07
C THR A 33 -13.36 -8.32 2.31
N GLN A 34 -12.76 -8.46 3.49
CA GLN A 34 -13.49 -8.59 4.75
C GLN A 34 -13.57 -7.23 5.45
N ASP A 35 -14.79 -6.77 5.68
CA ASP A 35 -15.09 -5.60 6.51
C ASP A 35 -15.11 -6.02 7.99
N ASP A 36 -13.91 -6.20 8.56
CA ASP A 36 -13.72 -6.58 9.94
C ASP A 36 -12.55 -5.78 10.55
N PRO A 37 -12.81 -4.86 11.50
CA PRO A 37 -11.77 -4.02 12.10
C PRO A 37 -10.78 -4.81 12.97
N ARG A 38 -11.14 -6.05 13.34
CA ARG A 38 -10.27 -6.97 14.09
C ARG A 38 -9.36 -7.78 13.18
N LEU A 39 -9.53 -7.70 11.87
CA LEU A 39 -8.68 -8.37 10.88
C LEU A 39 -7.77 -7.36 10.17
N VAL A 40 -6.47 -7.56 10.28
CA VAL A 40 -5.46 -6.77 9.56
C VAL A 40 -4.84 -7.61 8.47
N THR A 41 -4.85 -7.08 7.24
CA THR A 41 -4.00 -7.60 6.16
C THR A 41 -2.71 -6.78 6.12
N LEU A 42 -1.61 -7.39 6.55
CA LEU A 42 -0.30 -6.76 6.61
C LEU A 42 0.42 -6.99 5.28
N PHE A 43 0.70 -5.91 4.55
CA PHE A 43 1.46 -5.93 3.31
C PHE A 43 2.93 -5.64 3.60
N ALA A 44 3.83 -6.49 3.09
CA ALA A 44 5.27 -6.38 3.26
C ALA A 44 5.96 -6.39 1.89
N TRP A 45 6.96 -5.54 1.75
CA TRP A 45 7.72 -5.38 0.51
C TRP A 45 9.20 -5.17 0.83
N GLU A 46 10.04 -5.83 0.06
CA GLU A 46 11.49 -5.67 0.08
C GLU A 46 11.98 -5.30 -1.33
N PRO A 47 13.06 -4.50 -1.46
CA PRO A 47 13.60 -4.14 -2.76
C PRO A 47 13.92 -5.37 -3.63
N GLY A 48 13.41 -5.37 -4.86
CA GLY A 48 13.58 -6.49 -5.81
C GLY A 48 12.57 -7.62 -5.67
N CYS A 49 11.70 -7.58 -4.65
CA CYS A 49 10.64 -8.56 -4.44
C CYS A 49 9.27 -8.02 -4.81
N HIS A 50 8.33 -8.93 -5.08
CA HIS A 50 6.92 -8.60 -5.16
C HIS A 50 6.35 -8.27 -3.77
N VAL A 51 5.30 -7.46 -3.74
CA VAL A 51 4.55 -7.25 -2.50
C VAL A 51 3.91 -8.56 -2.07
N SER A 52 4.11 -8.93 -0.81
CA SER A 52 3.51 -10.08 -0.16
C SER A 52 2.58 -9.63 0.97
N TRP A 53 1.67 -10.49 1.42
CA TRP A 53 0.76 -10.14 2.50
C TRP A 53 0.42 -11.33 3.39
N THR A 54 0.10 -11.02 4.64
CA THR A 54 -0.35 -11.97 5.67
C THR A 54 -1.60 -11.43 6.36
N ARG A 55 -2.39 -12.31 6.97
CA ARG A 55 -3.63 -11.93 7.69
C ARG A 55 -3.48 -12.22 9.17
N HIS A 56 -3.81 -11.23 9.99
CA HIS A 56 -3.70 -11.29 11.44
C HIS A 56 -5.01 -10.84 12.07
N ARG A 57 -5.53 -11.63 13.00
CA ARG A 57 -6.78 -11.35 13.71
C ARG A 57 -6.46 -11.19 15.19
N ASP A 58 -7.02 -10.17 15.83
CA ASP A 58 -6.84 -9.93 17.27
C ASP A 58 -5.36 -9.92 17.71
N SER A 59 -4.53 -9.29 16.90
CA SER A 59 -3.06 -9.24 17.03
C SER A 59 -2.60 -7.84 17.41
N ASP A 60 -1.32 -7.71 17.76
CA ASP A 60 -0.68 -6.41 18.00
C ASP A 60 -0.63 -5.50 16.75
N TYR A 61 -0.95 -6.04 15.56
CA TYR A 61 -1.10 -5.26 14.35
C TYR A 61 -2.44 -4.53 14.26
N ASN A 62 -3.43 -4.87 15.09
CA ASN A 62 -4.71 -4.18 15.12
C ASN A 62 -4.53 -2.73 15.57
N PHE A 63 -4.88 -1.81 14.67
CA PHE A 63 -4.66 -0.38 14.87
C PHE A 63 -5.96 0.42 15.05
N LEU A 64 -7.13 -0.19 14.80
CA LEU A 64 -8.42 0.47 15.01
C LEU A 64 -8.82 0.38 16.49
N PRO A 65 -8.88 1.51 17.21
CA PRO A 65 -9.26 1.50 18.62
C PRO A 65 -10.77 1.26 18.75
N THR A 66 -11.19 0.68 19.87
CA THR A 66 -12.60 0.30 20.09
C THR A 66 -13.57 1.48 20.00
N TRP A 67 -13.14 2.69 20.38
CA TRP A 67 -13.98 3.89 20.31
C TRP A 67 -14.35 4.29 18.88
N SER A 68 -13.55 3.92 17.87
CA SER A 68 -13.86 4.24 16.46
C SER A 68 -14.91 3.30 15.86
N LEU A 69 -15.27 2.24 16.58
CA LEU A 69 -16.21 1.21 16.12
C LEU A 69 -17.63 1.41 16.68
N SER A 70 -17.84 2.39 17.56
CA SER A 70 -19.10 2.61 18.28
C SER A 70 -19.93 3.78 17.74
N SER A 71 -19.82 4.13 16.46
CA SER A 71 -20.59 5.22 15.84
C SER A 71 -21.86 4.76 15.14
#